data_AF-A0A3B9LT08-F1
#
_entry.id   AF-A0A3B9LT08-F1
#
_cell.length_a   1.000
_cell.length_b   1.000
_cell.length_c   1.000
_cell.angle_alpha   90.00
_cell.angle_beta   90.00
_cell.angle_gamma   90.00
#
_symmetry.space_group_name_H-M   'P 1'
#
loop_
_entity.id
_entity.type
_entity.pdbx_description
1 polymer ?
#
loop_
_entity_poly.entity_id
_entity_poly.type
_entity_poly.pdbx_seq_one_letter_code
_entity_poly.pdbx_strand_id
1 'polypeptide(L)'
;MLGYFVLQTYVSPKQRQYQLDFGNAQWIEPPGVAPVAYFRTEVFLSSAPEQAWVEIAATDNYKLIVNSHAIGNGTAVKTRVAGIYDIKKRLKSGTNVIAVSISRTSYPGSAQLLLCGLFKEPGGRVTSLISDEKWRVSANTGIVQGSEEWTSPVVEEQLWPNARRSVIKENPVPIDWVDTNPLLLQLPSAGSWIMAENAETEAVFSTLIKADHARQETWIQIASSGDIDLLVNGHLITSAVASSVGGKNLPHLAPSTAQPTQNRAETHPGISTGGTVSPGKATTSPFETAVLTAYDISYWIKEGPNAIVAAVRSDHRTASLFANGFLVRENGSIRRFETDSSWETGDHPLGHQLAQSHRAIELGKDGSAPWGYLPQDLARPMDSSGFATLAKS
;
A
#
# COMPACT_ATOMS: atom_id res chain seq x y z
N MET A 1 24.18 15.23 21.03
CA MET A 1 23.19 15.80 20.10
C MET A 1 23.58 15.64 18.63
N LEU A 2 24.63 16.29 18.12
CA LEU A 2 24.95 16.26 16.67
C LEU A 2 24.99 14.85 16.06
N GLY A 3 25.66 13.88 16.70
CA GLY A 3 25.70 12.49 16.23
C GLY A 3 24.35 11.77 16.17
N TYR A 4 23.36 12.15 17.00
CA TYR A 4 22.00 11.60 16.94
C TYR A 4 21.22 12.16 15.74
N PHE A 5 21.41 13.44 15.41
CA PHE A 5 20.86 14.03 14.20
C PHE A 5 21.51 13.46 12.93
N VAL A 6 22.82 13.22 12.93
CA VAL A 6 23.51 12.53 11.82
C VAL A 6 22.96 11.11 11.64
N LEU A 7 22.80 10.35 12.73
CA LEU A 7 22.19 9.01 12.69
C LEU A 7 20.77 9.06 12.10
N GLN A 8 19.91 9.97 12.56
CA GLN A 8 18.53 10.14 12.05
C GLN A 8 18.43 10.80 10.67
N THR A 9 19.53 11.30 10.10
CA THR A 9 19.55 11.93 8.76
C THR A 9 20.10 10.99 7.68
N TYR A 10 21.06 10.13 8.05
CA TYR A 10 21.84 9.33 7.09
C TYR A 10 21.77 7.81 7.31
N VAL A 11 21.49 7.33 8.52
CA VAL A 11 21.53 5.90 8.86
C VAL A 11 20.13 5.33 9.09
N SER A 12 19.23 6.11 9.71
CA SER A 12 17.83 5.76 9.87
C SER A 12 16.96 7.02 9.76
N PRO A 13 16.69 7.50 8.52
CA PRO A 13 15.71 8.55 8.29
C PRO A 13 14.40 8.19 8.97
N LYS A 14 13.85 9.09 9.79
CA LYS A 14 12.49 8.90 10.28
C LYS A 14 11.54 8.83 9.08
N GLN A 15 10.74 7.78 9.02
CA GLN A 15 9.67 7.67 8.03
C GLN A 15 8.77 8.91 8.13
N ARG A 16 8.35 9.45 6.98
CA ARG A 16 7.40 10.57 6.97
C ARG A 16 6.11 10.12 7.63
N GLN A 17 5.56 10.99 8.45
CA GLN A 17 4.28 10.78 9.11
C GLN A 17 3.28 11.80 8.57
N TYR A 18 2.02 11.41 8.50
CA TYR A 18 0.95 12.15 7.85
C TYR A 18 -0.20 12.36 8.82
N GLN A 19 -0.78 13.56 8.79
CA GLN A 19 -2.02 13.85 9.49
C GLN A 19 -3.20 13.48 8.58
N LEU A 20 -4.17 12.74 9.13
CA LEU A 20 -5.41 12.36 8.44
C LEU A 20 -6.38 13.55 8.35
N ASP A 21 -7.16 13.63 7.27
CA ASP A 21 -8.17 14.67 7.05
C ASP A 21 -9.58 14.08 7.04
N PHE A 22 -10.24 14.20 8.19
CA PHE A 22 -11.57 13.71 8.41
C PHE A 22 -12.67 14.61 7.80
N GLY A 23 -12.32 15.79 7.27
CA GLY A 23 -13.24 16.73 6.64
C GLY A 23 -14.45 17.07 7.50
N ASN A 24 -15.64 16.66 7.05
CA ASN A 24 -16.91 16.91 7.73
C ASN A 24 -17.35 15.79 8.71
N ALA A 25 -16.54 14.75 8.91
CA ALA A 25 -16.86 13.69 9.85
C ALA A 25 -16.85 14.19 11.30
N GLN A 26 -17.65 13.56 12.15
CA GLN A 26 -17.91 14.02 13.51
C GLN A 26 -17.45 12.96 14.51
N TRP A 27 -16.87 13.40 15.63
CA TRP A 27 -16.67 12.49 16.75
C TRP A 27 -18.04 12.03 17.26
N ILE A 28 -18.24 10.71 17.31
CA ILE A 28 -19.46 10.08 17.81
C ILE A 28 -19.16 9.14 18.97
N GLU A 29 -20.14 8.95 19.83
CA GLU A 29 -20.04 8.11 21.03
C GLU A 29 -21.41 7.48 21.39
N PRO A 30 -21.45 6.47 22.27
CA PRO A 30 -22.72 5.91 22.74
C PRO A 30 -23.55 6.94 23.53
N PRO A 31 -24.91 6.81 23.54
CA PRO A 31 -25.77 7.70 24.33
C PRO A 31 -25.52 7.65 25.84
N GLY A 32 -25.06 6.50 26.37
CA GLY A 32 -24.57 6.35 27.74
C GLY A 32 -23.05 6.37 27.81
N VAL A 33 -22.48 6.61 28.98
CA VAL A 33 -21.02 6.47 29.16
C VAL A 33 -20.66 4.98 29.12
N ALA A 34 -19.92 4.57 28.10
CA ALA A 34 -19.47 3.19 27.94
C ALA A 34 -18.02 3.15 27.43
N PRO A 35 -17.07 2.55 28.16
CA PRO A 35 -15.67 2.48 27.75
C PRO A 35 -15.44 1.46 26.62
N VAL A 36 -16.38 0.53 26.41
CA VAL A 36 -16.41 -0.37 25.26
C VAL A 36 -17.64 -0.05 24.43
N ALA A 37 -17.45 0.07 23.11
CA ALA A 37 -18.53 0.35 22.18
C ALA A 37 -18.33 -0.35 20.83
N TYR A 38 -19.44 -0.76 20.23
CA TYR A 38 -19.53 -1.40 18.94
C TYR A 38 -20.35 -0.48 18.04
N PHE A 39 -19.70 0.16 17.08
CA PHE A 39 -20.33 1.02 16.09
C PHE A 39 -20.53 0.22 14.80
N ARG A 40 -21.67 0.38 14.13
CA ARG A 40 -21.90 -0.16 12.79
C ARG A 40 -22.74 0.78 11.92
N THR A 41 -22.59 0.62 10.61
CA THR A 41 -23.42 1.26 9.60
C THR A 41 -23.47 0.39 8.34
N GLU A 42 -24.56 0.47 7.59
CA GLU A 42 -24.72 -0.20 6.31
C GLU A 42 -24.46 0.74 5.14
N VAL A 43 -23.79 0.22 4.11
CA VAL A 43 -23.67 0.87 2.81
C VAL A 43 -24.14 -0.07 1.71
N PHE A 44 -25.06 0.42 0.88
CA PHE A 44 -25.50 -0.29 -0.32
C PHE A 44 -24.64 0.14 -1.52
N LEU A 45 -24.05 -0.83 -2.21
CA LEU A 45 -23.32 -0.63 -3.46
C LEU A 45 -24.06 -1.36 -4.59
N SER A 46 -24.24 -0.73 -5.74
CA SER A 46 -24.84 -1.39 -6.91
C SER A 46 -23.86 -2.35 -7.58
N SER A 47 -22.55 -2.17 -7.37
CA SER A 47 -21.47 -2.96 -7.95
C SER A 47 -20.28 -3.04 -6.98
N ALA A 48 -19.33 -3.95 -7.23
CA ALA A 48 -18.08 -3.96 -6.48
C ALA A 48 -17.28 -2.67 -6.80
N PRO A 49 -16.70 -1.98 -5.80
CA PRO A 49 -16.07 -0.69 -6.02
C PRO A 49 -14.69 -0.81 -6.68
N GLU A 50 -14.35 0.16 -7.53
CA GLU A 50 -13.02 0.32 -8.14
C GLU A 50 -11.98 0.76 -7.11
N GLN A 51 -12.45 1.55 -6.13
CA GLN A 51 -11.67 2.18 -5.07
C GLN A 51 -12.55 2.26 -3.82
N ALA A 52 -12.03 1.82 -2.67
CA ALA A 52 -12.71 1.99 -1.39
C ALA A 52 -11.72 2.04 -0.23
N TRP A 53 -11.73 3.16 0.51
CA TRP A 53 -10.82 3.39 1.63
C TRP A 53 -11.56 4.04 2.80
N VAL A 54 -11.00 3.88 4.00
CA VAL A 54 -11.45 4.58 5.21
C VAL A 54 -10.27 5.08 6.03
N GLU A 55 -10.43 6.27 6.59
CA GLU A 55 -9.59 6.85 7.64
C GLU A 55 -10.36 6.77 8.96
N ILE A 56 -9.69 6.35 10.02
CA ILE A 56 -10.27 6.17 11.36
C ILE A 56 -9.37 6.81 12.41
N ALA A 57 -9.98 7.49 13.38
CA ALA A 57 -9.38 7.81 14.67
C ALA A 57 -10.32 7.38 15.80
N ALA A 58 -9.76 6.83 16.87
CA ALA A 58 -10.53 6.30 17.99
C ALA A 58 -9.81 6.48 19.33
N THR A 59 -10.54 6.48 20.44
CA THR A 59 -9.94 6.52 21.78
C THR A 59 -9.23 5.20 22.12
N ASP A 60 -7.94 5.27 22.44
CA ASP A 60 -7.05 4.14 22.80
C ASP A 60 -6.95 3.00 21.78
N ASN A 61 -7.97 2.13 21.69
CA ASN A 61 -7.89 0.88 20.95
C ASN A 61 -9.12 0.71 20.06
N TYR A 62 -8.92 0.35 18.79
CA TYR A 62 -10.00 -0.03 17.88
C TYR A 62 -9.65 -1.25 17.05
N LYS A 63 -10.69 -1.90 16.52
CA LYS A 63 -10.61 -2.90 15.44
C LYS A 63 -11.66 -2.56 14.38
N LEU A 64 -11.20 -2.33 13.16
CA LEU A 64 -12.02 -2.12 11.98
C LEU A 64 -12.40 -3.47 11.36
N ILE A 65 -13.69 -3.63 11.05
CA ILE A 65 -14.29 -4.85 10.52
C ILE A 65 -15.21 -4.47 9.36
N VAL A 66 -15.12 -5.17 8.23
CA VAL A 66 -16.03 -5.00 7.08
C VAL A 66 -16.56 -6.37 6.70
N ASN A 67 -17.89 -6.52 6.66
CA ASN A 67 -18.57 -7.79 6.37
C ASN A 67 -17.99 -8.99 7.18
N SER A 68 -17.99 -8.88 8.52
CA SER A 68 -17.31 -9.79 9.49
C SER A 68 -15.79 -10.00 9.33
N HIS A 69 -15.11 -9.41 8.34
CA HIS A 69 -13.67 -9.56 8.18
C HIS A 69 -12.91 -8.42 8.86
N ALA A 70 -11.97 -8.75 9.75
CA ALA A 70 -11.06 -7.77 10.34
C ALA A 70 -10.14 -7.19 9.26
N ILE A 71 -10.06 -5.85 9.21
CA ILE A 71 -9.22 -5.11 8.26
C ILE A 71 -7.94 -4.62 8.94
N GLY A 72 -8.10 -4.04 10.12
CA GLY A 72 -7.06 -3.29 10.79
C GLY A 72 -7.41 -3.04 12.25
N ASN A 73 -6.42 -2.60 13.01
CA ASN A 73 -6.56 -2.24 14.40
C ASN A 73 -5.54 -1.15 14.75
N GLY A 74 -5.89 -0.34 15.74
CA GLY A 74 -4.98 0.58 16.41
C GLY A 74 -4.98 0.27 17.90
N THR A 75 -3.82 0.41 18.54
CA THR A 75 -3.64 0.17 19.98
C THR A 75 -2.70 1.24 20.52
N ALA A 76 -3.22 2.11 21.38
CA ALA A 76 -2.46 3.13 22.09
C ALA A 76 -3.12 3.43 23.44
N VAL A 77 -2.46 4.26 24.27
CA VAL A 77 -2.93 4.58 25.63
C VAL A 77 -2.86 6.08 25.84
N LYS A 78 -3.98 6.70 26.24
CA LYS A 78 -4.13 8.15 26.49
C LYS A 78 -3.96 9.03 25.23
N THR A 79 -4.20 8.48 24.05
CA THR A 79 -4.19 9.20 22.77
C THR A 79 -5.35 8.77 21.87
N ARG A 80 -5.52 9.45 20.75
CA ARG A 80 -6.46 9.07 19.69
C ARG A 80 -5.70 8.39 18.57
N VAL A 81 -5.58 7.07 18.67
CA VAL A 81 -4.92 6.25 17.66
C VAL A 81 -5.64 6.39 16.33
N ALA A 82 -4.85 6.44 15.25
CA ALA A 82 -5.32 6.66 13.89
C ALA A 82 -5.04 5.44 12.98
N GLY A 83 -5.56 5.47 11.75
CA GLY A 83 -5.21 4.53 10.70
C GLY A 83 -5.95 4.83 9.40
N ILE A 84 -5.38 4.36 8.28
CA ILE A 84 -6.00 4.40 6.96
C ILE A 84 -5.92 3.02 6.32
N TYR A 85 -6.98 2.58 5.65
CA TYR A 85 -7.13 1.21 5.16
C TYR A 85 -7.81 1.13 3.80
N ASP A 86 -7.26 0.29 2.90
CA ASP A 86 -8.01 -0.25 1.74
C ASP A 86 -9.04 -1.27 2.26
N ILE A 87 -10.30 -1.07 1.92
CA ILE A 87 -11.41 -1.99 2.23
C ILE A 87 -12.05 -2.60 0.97
N LYS A 88 -11.58 -2.25 -0.22
CA LYS A 88 -12.09 -2.70 -1.53
C LYS A 88 -12.26 -4.22 -1.61
N LYS A 89 -11.21 -4.96 -1.21
CA LYS A 89 -11.17 -6.44 -1.16
C LYS A 89 -12.28 -7.10 -0.33
N ARG A 90 -12.96 -6.37 0.55
CA ARG A 90 -14.00 -6.91 1.47
C ARG A 90 -15.41 -6.42 1.16
N LEU A 91 -15.56 -5.53 0.17
CA LEU A 91 -16.85 -5.02 -0.27
C LEU A 91 -17.39 -5.84 -1.46
N LYS A 92 -18.71 -5.89 -1.56
CA LYS A 92 -19.47 -6.61 -2.59
C LYS A 92 -20.62 -5.74 -3.10
N SER A 93 -21.24 -6.13 -4.21
CA SER A 93 -22.55 -5.60 -4.59
C SER A 93 -23.62 -5.96 -3.55
N GLY A 94 -24.60 -5.08 -3.38
CA GLY A 94 -25.63 -5.16 -2.34
C GLY A 94 -25.21 -4.45 -1.05
N THR A 95 -25.83 -4.86 0.06
CA THR A 95 -25.55 -4.32 1.40
C THR A 95 -24.22 -4.83 1.95
N ASN A 96 -23.43 -3.90 2.48
CA ASN A 96 -22.18 -4.14 3.19
C ASN A 96 -22.26 -3.51 4.58
N VAL A 97 -21.71 -4.18 5.58
CA VAL A 97 -21.59 -3.66 6.95
C VAL A 97 -20.17 -3.17 7.18
N ILE A 98 -20.04 -1.94 7.69
CA ILE A 98 -18.79 -1.39 8.21
C ILE A 98 -18.95 -1.22 9.71
N ALA A 99 -18.07 -1.85 10.46
CA ALA A 99 -18.15 -2.01 11.89
C ALA A 99 -16.83 -1.67 12.58
N VAL A 100 -16.91 -1.05 13.75
CA VAL A 100 -15.76 -0.69 14.57
C VAL A 100 -16.04 -1.06 16.02
N SER A 101 -15.22 -1.94 16.60
CA SER A 101 -15.20 -2.15 18.05
C SER A 101 -14.10 -1.28 18.67
N ILE A 102 -14.45 -0.51 19.69
CA ILE A 102 -13.53 0.39 20.41
C ILE A 102 -13.49 0.00 21.88
N SER A 103 -12.30 0.02 22.47
CA SER A 103 -12.07 -0.23 23.90
C SER A 103 -11.16 0.85 24.49
N ARG A 104 -11.77 1.81 25.20
CA ARG A 104 -11.08 2.81 26.00
C ARG A 104 -10.53 2.14 27.26
N THR A 105 -9.22 2.09 27.36
CA THR A 105 -8.46 1.55 28.50
C THR A 105 -7.90 2.65 29.39
N SER A 106 -7.89 3.91 28.93
CA SER A 106 -7.34 5.06 29.62
C SER A 106 -8.42 5.97 30.23
N TYR A 107 -8.43 5.97 31.57
CA TYR A 107 -9.31 6.78 32.42
C TYR A 107 -10.83 6.59 32.21
N PRO A 108 -11.68 7.06 33.13
CA PRO A 108 -13.13 6.99 32.95
C PRO A 108 -13.59 7.85 31.77
N GLY A 109 -14.40 7.29 30.88
CA GLY A 109 -15.03 8.01 29.78
C GLY A 109 -15.65 7.08 28.74
N SER A 110 -16.30 7.66 27.74
CA SER A 110 -16.83 6.91 26.60
C SER A 110 -15.73 6.52 25.61
N ALA A 111 -15.92 5.39 24.94
CA ALA A 111 -15.30 5.11 23.65
C ALA A 111 -15.84 6.09 22.59
N GLN A 112 -14.95 6.69 21.80
CA GLN A 112 -15.30 7.67 20.77
C GLN A 112 -14.70 7.27 19.42
N LEU A 113 -15.47 7.48 18.35
CA LEU A 113 -15.09 7.20 16.96
C LEU A 113 -15.12 8.49 16.12
N LEU A 114 -14.11 8.68 15.29
CA LEU A 114 -14.12 9.58 14.13
C LEU A 114 -13.72 8.76 12.90
N LEU A 115 -14.48 8.83 11.82
CA LEU A 115 -14.25 8.03 10.63
C LEU A 115 -14.69 8.81 9.38
N CYS A 116 -13.84 8.86 8.36
CA CYS A 116 -14.24 9.27 7.01
C CYS A 116 -13.83 8.19 6.00
N GLY A 117 -14.36 8.26 4.79
CA GLY A 117 -14.02 7.32 3.73
C GLY A 117 -14.79 7.58 2.45
N LEU A 118 -14.45 6.84 1.42
CA LEU A 118 -15.03 6.98 0.09
C LEU A 118 -15.08 5.63 -0.60
N PHE A 119 -16.20 5.37 -1.28
CA PHE A 119 -16.37 4.29 -2.24
C PHE A 119 -16.59 4.90 -3.63
N LYS A 120 -15.86 4.41 -4.63
CA LYS A 120 -16.09 4.73 -6.03
C LYS A 120 -16.47 3.46 -6.77
N GLU A 121 -17.64 3.47 -7.39
CA GLU A 121 -18.14 2.38 -8.22
C GLU A 121 -17.80 2.58 -9.70
N PRO A 122 -17.75 1.49 -10.50
CA PRO A 122 -17.74 1.53 -11.95
C PRO A 122 -18.74 2.55 -12.52
N GLY A 123 -18.30 3.31 -13.51
CA GLY A 123 -19.06 4.45 -14.06
C GLY A 123 -18.95 5.74 -13.24
N GLY A 124 -18.16 5.76 -12.15
CA GLY A 124 -17.78 6.98 -11.43
C GLY A 124 -18.79 7.45 -10.37
N ARG A 125 -19.75 6.62 -9.95
CA ARG A 125 -20.60 6.96 -8.80
C ARG A 125 -19.75 6.94 -7.54
N VAL A 126 -19.77 8.05 -6.79
CA VAL A 126 -19.03 8.22 -5.54
C VAL A 126 -20.00 8.26 -4.37
N THR A 127 -19.70 7.50 -3.32
CA THR A 127 -20.42 7.50 -2.05
C THR A 127 -19.43 7.81 -0.93
N SER A 128 -19.68 8.86 -0.16
CA SER A 128 -18.88 9.20 1.02
C SER A 128 -19.38 8.46 2.25
N LEU A 129 -18.43 8.01 3.08
CA LEU A 129 -18.68 7.52 4.42
C LEU A 129 -18.19 8.57 5.42
N ILE A 130 -19.02 8.93 6.40
CA ILE A 130 -18.62 9.78 7.54
C ILE A 130 -19.23 9.25 8.83
N SER A 131 -18.53 9.43 9.95
CA SER A 131 -19.09 9.23 11.29
C SER A 131 -20.05 10.37 11.62
N ASP A 132 -21.32 10.03 11.83
CA ASP A 132 -22.41 10.93 12.21
C ASP A 132 -23.45 10.21 13.09
N GLU A 133 -24.51 10.92 13.49
CA GLU A 133 -25.56 10.40 14.38
C GLU A 133 -26.49 9.37 13.73
N LYS A 134 -26.23 8.94 12.47
CA LYS A 134 -26.95 7.83 11.83
C LYS A 134 -26.31 6.47 12.12
N TRP A 135 -25.06 6.45 12.58
CA TRP A 135 -24.38 5.22 12.97
C TRP A 135 -25.11 4.56 14.14
N ARG A 136 -25.22 3.24 14.10
CA ARG A 136 -25.78 2.42 15.17
C ARG A 136 -24.67 2.08 16.16
N VAL A 137 -25.00 2.10 17.45
CA VAL A 137 -24.01 1.82 18.50
C VAL A 137 -24.60 1.00 19.65
N SER A 138 -23.81 0.06 20.16
CA SER A 138 -24.12 -0.71 21.36
C SER A 138 -22.90 -0.80 22.28
N ALA A 139 -23.13 -0.88 23.60
CA ALA A 139 -22.08 -1.23 24.57
C ALA A 139 -21.85 -2.76 24.67
N ASN A 140 -22.78 -3.56 24.13
CA ASN A 140 -22.78 -5.02 24.19
C ASN A 140 -22.80 -5.62 22.78
N THR A 141 -22.06 -6.70 22.56
CA THR A 141 -22.08 -7.45 21.27
C THR A 141 -23.37 -8.24 21.04
N GLY A 142 -24.14 -8.52 22.10
CA GLY A 142 -25.28 -9.42 22.04
C GLY A 142 -26.55 -8.77 21.49
N ILE A 143 -26.91 -9.11 20.25
CA ILE A 143 -28.31 -9.38 19.91
C ILE A 143 -28.47 -10.89 20.04
N VAL A 144 -29.25 -11.33 21.05
CA VAL A 144 -29.71 -12.69 21.38
C VAL A 144 -28.65 -13.83 21.38
N GLN A 145 -28.65 -14.67 22.43
CA GLN A 145 -27.88 -15.93 22.42
C GLN A 145 -28.35 -16.84 21.28
N GLY A 146 -27.52 -17.02 20.24
CA GLY A 146 -27.78 -17.93 19.12
C GLY A 146 -27.88 -17.27 17.74
N SER A 147 -27.85 -15.94 17.63
CA SER A 147 -27.84 -15.21 16.35
C SER A 147 -26.44 -15.01 15.76
N GLU A 148 -26.40 -14.60 14.49
CA GLU A 148 -25.18 -14.27 13.75
C GLU A 148 -24.32 -13.18 14.42
N GLU A 149 -23.05 -13.09 14.03
CA GLU A 149 -22.13 -12.05 14.49
C GLU A 149 -22.70 -10.65 14.22
N TRP A 150 -22.58 -9.73 15.20
CA TRP A 150 -23.08 -8.35 15.10
C TRP A 150 -22.51 -7.52 13.92
N THR A 151 -21.47 -8.04 13.26
CA THR A 151 -20.80 -7.51 12.06
C THR A 151 -21.33 -8.08 10.74
N SER A 152 -22.34 -8.96 10.80
CA SER A 152 -23.02 -9.55 9.65
C SER A 152 -24.11 -8.62 9.09
N PRO A 153 -24.28 -8.52 7.75
CA PRO A 153 -25.38 -7.80 7.10
C PRO A 153 -26.76 -8.45 7.29
N VAL A 154 -26.86 -9.61 7.95
CA VAL A 154 -28.15 -10.28 8.24
C VAL A 154 -28.73 -9.84 9.60
N VAL A 155 -27.92 -9.21 10.45
CA VAL A 155 -28.35 -8.80 11.80
C VAL A 155 -29.14 -7.49 11.76
N GLU A 156 -30.40 -7.55 12.23
CA GLU A 156 -31.35 -6.43 12.30
C GLU A 156 -30.85 -5.25 13.15
N GLU A 157 -30.46 -4.17 12.49
CA GLU A 157 -29.90 -2.96 13.13
C GLU A 157 -30.92 -2.15 13.94
N GLN A 158 -32.23 -2.31 13.71
CA GLN A 158 -33.24 -1.41 14.27
C GLN A 158 -33.31 -1.46 15.80
N LEU A 159 -32.76 -2.51 16.42
CA LEU A 159 -32.68 -2.68 17.88
C LEU A 159 -31.55 -1.85 18.53
N TRP A 160 -30.57 -1.36 17.75
CA TRP A 160 -29.45 -0.57 18.28
C TRP A 160 -29.80 0.93 18.29
N PRO A 161 -29.53 1.67 19.38
CA PRO A 161 -29.71 3.11 19.37
C PRO A 161 -28.73 3.77 18.40
N ASN A 162 -29.10 4.96 17.93
CA ASN A 162 -28.18 5.83 17.20
C ASN A 162 -27.04 6.29 18.12
N ALA A 163 -25.85 6.48 17.55
CA ALA A 163 -24.77 7.21 18.18
C ALA A 163 -25.14 8.69 18.34
N ARG A 164 -24.58 9.35 19.36
CA ARG A 164 -24.67 10.80 19.52
C ARG A 164 -23.38 11.46 19.08
N ARG A 165 -23.42 12.72 18.67
CA ARG A 165 -22.22 13.54 18.55
C ARG A 165 -21.55 13.66 19.92
N SER A 166 -20.26 13.34 19.98
CA SER A 166 -19.43 13.55 21.15
C SER A 166 -19.18 15.04 21.37
N VAL A 167 -19.48 15.53 22.57
CA VAL A 167 -19.02 16.84 23.03
C VAL A 167 -17.67 16.62 23.70
N ILE A 168 -16.59 16.95 22.99
CA ILE A 168 -15.22 16.86 23.53
C ILE A 168 -15.06 17.92 24.62
N LYS A 169 -15.24 17.51 25.88
CA LYS A 169 -15.09 18.36 27.08
C LYS A 169 -13.69 18.30 27.69
N GLU A 170 -12.88 17.34 27.27
CA GLU A 170 -11.48 17.20 27.68
C GLU A 170 -10.60 18.19 26.89
N ASN A 171 -9.36 18.43 27.36
CA ASN A 171 -8.34 19.09 26.54
C ASN A 171 -8.21 18.35 25.19
N PRO A 172 -7.93 19.04 24.07
CA PRO A 172 -7.83 18.41 22.77
C PRO A 172 -6.68 17.39 22.73
N VAL A 173 -7.05 16.12 22.91
CA VAL A 173 -6.15 14.99 22.70
C VAL A 173 -5.80 14.95 21.21
N PRO A 174 -4.51 14.99 20.82
CA PRO A 174 -4.11 14.92 19.43
C PRO A 174 -4.52 13.58 18.82
N ILE A 175 -4.75 13.59 17.52
CA ILE A 175 -4.86 12.36 16.72
C ILE A 175 -3.44 11.95 16.34
N ASP A 176 -3.12 10.67 16.51
CA ASP A 176 -1.82 10.12 16.13
C ASP A 176 -1.60 10.26 14.62
N TRP A 177 -0.36 10.47 14.20
CA TRP A 177 0.00 10.56 12.79
C TRP A 177 0.20 9.14 12.23
N VAL A 178 -0.10 8.94 10.95
CA VAL A 178 0.08 7.64 10.27
C VAL A 178 1.36 7.63 9.44
N ASP A 179 1.99 6.47 9.27
CA ASP A 179 3.23 6.34 8.49
C ASP A 179 2.98 6.13 6.97
N THR A 180 1.72 6.17 6.54
CA THR A 180 1.24 5.97 5.16
C THR A 180 0.70 7.28 4.61
N ASN A 181 1.15 7.73 3.42
CA ASN A 181 0.55 8.91 2.80
C ASN A 181 -0.90 8.60 2.37
N PRO A 182 -1.92 9.33 2.84
CA PRO A 182 -3.32 9.09 2.48
C PRO A 182 -3.60 9.11 0.97
N LEU A 183 -2.85 9.91 0.20
CA LEU A 183 -2.97 10.01 -1.25
C LEU A 183 -2.77 8.67 -1.98
N LEU A 184 -2.03 7.73 -1.40
CA LEU A 184 -1.89 6.36 -1.92
C LEU A 184 -3.24 5.64 -2.06
N LEU A 185 -4.20 5.95 -1.20
CA LEU A 185 -5.53 5.32 -1.18
C LEU A 185 -6.62 6.27 -1.69
N GLN A 186 -6.47 7.57 -1.45
CA GLN A 186 -7.41 8.60 -1.89
C GLN A 186 -7.35 8.90 -3.40
N LEU A 187 -6.17 8.84 -4.02
CA LEU A 187 -6.05 9.05 -5.47
C LEU A 187 -6.58 7.83 -6.23
N PRO A 188 -7.42 8.00 -7.26
CA PRO A 188 -7.89 6.86 -8.05
C PRO A 188 -6.73 6.21 -8.80
N SER A 189 -6.77 4.88 -8.98
CA SER A 189 -5.89 4.17 -9.91
C SER A 189 -5.93 4.84 -11.29
N ALA A 190 -4.78 4.93 -11.95
CA ALA A 190 -4.64 5.41 -13.32
C ALA A 190 -3.47 4.69 -13.99
N GLY A 191 -3.26 4.88 -15.29
CA GLY A 191 -2.35 4.08 -16.09
C GLY A 191 -2.97 2.84 -16.71
N SER A 192 -2.18 2.20 -17.54
CA SER A 192 -2.46 0.96 -18.27
C SER A 192 -1.46 -0.12 -17.87
N TRP A 193 -1.89 -1.37 -17.93
CA TRP A 193 -0.98 -2.50 -18.10
C TRP A 193 -0.21 -2.31 -19.40
N ILE A 194 1.10 -2.44 -19.35
CA ILE A 194 2.00 -2.33 -20.51
C ILE A 194 2.86 -3.58 -20.68
N MET A 195 3.20 -3.91 -21.93
CA MET A 195 4.19 -4.93 -22.31
C MET A 195 5.18 -4.39 -23.35
N ALA A 196 6.30 -5.08 -23.57
CA ALA A 196 7.15 -4.86 -24.74
C ALA A 196 6.66 -5.73 -25.92
N GLU A 197 6.81 -5.25 -27.15
CA GLU A 197 6.26 -5.91 -28.36
C GLU A 197 6.69 -7.38 -28.53
N ASN A 198 7.92 -7.71 -28.12
CA ASN A 198 8.49 -9.06 -28.18
C ASN A 198 8.75 -9.66 -26.78
N ALA A 199 8.02 -9.23 -25.75
CA ALA A 199 8.16 -9.79 -24.41
C ALA A 199 7.62 -11.23 -24.36
N GLU A 200 8.53 -12.20 -24.23
CA GLU A 200 8.21 -13.52 -23.68
C GLU A 200 8.11 -13.39 -22.13
N THR A 201 8.93 -14.12 -21.39
CA THR A 201 8.90 -14.18 -19.92
C THR A 201 9.59 -13.01 -19.23
N GLU A 202 10.38 -12.20 -19.93
CA GLU A 202 11.18 -11.12 -19.35
C GLU A 202 11.04 -9.81 -20.15
N ALA A 203 10.99 -8.67 -19.47
CA ALA A 203 11.00 -7.34 -20.10
C ALA A 203 11.53 -6.27 -19.14
N VAL A 204 12.23 -5.26 -19.69
CA VAL A 204 12.63 -4.05 -18.97
C VAL A 204 11.82 -2.87 -19.48
N PHE A 205 11.24 -2.12 -18.55
CA PHE A 205 10.45 -0.91 -18.78
C PHE A 205 11.17 0.28 -18.14
N SER A 206 11.13 1.45 -18.76
CA SER A 206 11.69 2.67 -18.19
C SER A 206 10.92 3.94 -18.54
N THR A 207 11.02 4.94 -17.67
CA THR A 207 10.48 6.29 -17.89
C THR A 207 11.32 7.35 -17.17
N LEU A 208 11.10 8.62 -17.54
CA LEU A 208 11.71 9.78 -16.89
C LEU A 208 10.63 10.62 -16.21
N ILE A 209 10.73 10.78 -14.89
CA ILE A 209 9.92 11.78 -14.15
C ILE A 209 10.77 13.01 -13.86
N LYS A 210 10.18 14.21 -13.99
CA LYS A 210 10.85 15.45 -13.57
C LYS A 210 10.40 15.83 -12.16
N ALA A 211 11.37 16.04 -11.27
CA ALA A 211 11.16 16.61 -9.94
C ALA A 211 11.62 18.07 -9.91
N ASP A 212 11.02 18.84 -9.00
CA ASP A 212 11.19 20.28 -8.88
C ASP A 212 12.32 20.65 -7.89
N HIS A 213 12.66 19.74 -6.96
CA HIS A 213 13.81 19.82 -6.05
C HIS A 213 14.29 18.41 -5.65
N ALA A 214 15.50 18.29 -5.10
CA ALA A 214 16.01 17.02 -4.58
C ALA A 214 15.23 16.56 -3.34
N ARG A 215 15.00 15.25 -3.22
CA ARG A 215 14.16 14.59 -2.19
C ARG A 215 12.69 15.02 -2.16
N GLN A 216 12.16 15.57 -3.27
CA GLN A 216 10.74 15.85 -3.43
C GLN A 216 9.91 14.61 -3.09
N GLU A 217 8.86 14.79 -2.28
CA GLU A 217 8.02 13.66 -1.89
C GLU A 217 7.41 13.00 -3.12
N THR A 218 7.76 11.72 -3.30
CA THR A 218 7.44 10.93 -4.48
C THR A 218 7.13 9.51 -4.07
N TRP A 219 5.94 9.06 -4.43
CA TRP A 219 5.47 7.69 -4.21
C TRP A 219 5.22 7.00 -5.55
N ILE A 220 5.51 5.70 -5.61
CA ILE A 220 5.16 4.82 -6.73
C ILE A 220 4.43 3.58 -6.18
N GLN A 221 3.37 3.21 -6.88
CA GLN A 221 2.61 1.98 -6.71
C GLN A 221 2.85 1.12 -7.95
N ILE A 222 3.14 -0.17 -7.76
CA ILE A 222 3.57 -1.05 -8.85
C ILE A 222 2.98 -2.45 -8.71
N ALA A 223 2.56 -3.03 -9.83
CA ALA A 223 2.09 -4.41 -9.96
C ALA A 223 2.68 -5.00 -11.24
N SER A 224 2.95 -6.30 -11.27
CA SER A 224 3.53 -6.95 -12.44
C SER A 224 2.96 -8.37 -12.64
N SER A 225 3.22 -8.97 -13.81
CA SER A 225 2.86 -10.37 -14.09
C SER A 225 3.82 -11.41 -13.48
N GLY A 226 4.82 -11.00 -12.71
CA GLY A 226 5.75 -11.86 -11.98
C GLY A 226 6.64 -11.11 -10.98
N ASP A 227 7.90 -11.55 -10.85
CA ASP A 227 8.92 -10.89 -10.04
C ASP A 227 9.37 -9.56 -10.66
N ILE A 228 9.75 -8.60 -9.81
CA ILE A 228 10.12 -7.24 -10.24
C ILE A 228 11.35 -6.68 -9.50
N ASP A 229 12.34 -6.25 -10.28
CA ASP A 229 13.44 -5.38 -9.82
C ASP A 229 13.11 -3.93 -10.22
N LEU A 230 12.71 -3.09 -9.26
CA LEU A 230 12.44 -1.67 -9.43
C LEU A 230 13.67 -0.85 -9.05
N LEU A 231 14.12 0.03 -9.93
CA LEU A 231 15.24 0.94 -9.71
C LEU A 231 14.82 2.40 -9.89
N VAL A 232 15.34 3.27 -9.03
CA VAL A 232 15.22 4.73 -9.16
C VAL A 232 16.61 5.32 -9.20
N ASN A 233 16.94 6.00 -10.30
CA ASN A 233 18.28 6.56 -10.56
C ASN A 233 19.44 5.56 -10.40
N GLY A 234 19.20 4.28 -10.71
CA GLY A 234 20.19 3.19 -10.58
C GLY A 234 20.31 2.56 -9.18
N HIS A 235 19.48 2.97 -8.23
CA HIS A 235 19.37 2.34 -6.92
C HIS A 235 18.21 1.34 -6.90
N LEU A 236 18.50 0.10 -6.52
CA LEU A 236 17.50 -0.97 -6.38
C LEU A 236 16.60 -0.69 -5.16
N ILE A 237 15.28 -0.71 -5.41
CA ILE A 237 14.21 -0.39 -4.45
C ILE A 237 13.54 -1.67 -3.96
N THR A 238 13.32 -2.64 -4.85
CA THR A 238 12.84 -3.98 -4.50
C THR A 238 14.00 -4.97 -4.44
N SER A 239 14.22 -5.58 -3.28
CA SER A 239 15.01 -6.80 -3.21
C SER A 239 14.07 -7.98 -3.46
N ALA A 240 14.19 -8.62 -4.62
CA ALA A 240 13.43 -9.84 -4.90
C ALA A 240 13.72 -10.90 -3.82
N VAL A 241 12.67 -11.49 -3.23
CA VAL A 241 12.84 -12.69 -2.41
C VAL A 241 13.27 -13.78 -3.38
N ALA A 242 14.52 -14.24 -3.26
CA ALA A 242 15.13 -15.11 -4.27
C ALA A 242 14.45 -16.48 -4.39
N SER A 243 13.44 -16.55 -5.27
CA SER A 243 12.89 -17.80 -5.80
C SER A 243 13.87 -18.39 -6.80
N SER A 244 14.73 -19.29 -6.31
CA SER A 244 15.89 -19.80 -7.06
C SER A 244 15.54 -20.87 -8.10
N VAL A 245 14.85 -20.49 -9.19
CA VAL A 245 14.66 -21.38 -10.35
C VAL A 245 14.83 -20.67 -11.71
N GLY A 246 16.06 -20.66 -12.23
CA GLY A 246 16.28 -21.04 -13.64
C GLY A 246 15.85 -20.11 -14.78
N GLY A 247 15.63 -18.81 -14.57
CA GLY A 247 15.60 -17.82 -15.66
C GLY A 247 16.97 -17.70 -16.36
N LYS A 248 17.00 -17.74 -17.69
CA LYS A 248 18.23 -17.58 -18.49
C LYS A 248 18.25 -16.23 -19.21
N ASN A 249 19.29 -15.45 -18.91
CA ASN A 249 19.88 -14.36 -19.71
C ASN A 249 19.67 -12.89 -19.30
N LEU A 250 19.04 -12.57 -18.17
CA LEU A 250 19.28 -11.29 -17.49
C LEU A 250 19.88 -11.50 -16.09
N PRO A 251 21.05 -10.92 -15.77
CA PRO A 251 21.50 -10.85 -14.38
C PRO A 251 20.51 -9.96 -13.59
N HIS A 252 20.31 -10.25 -12.30
CA HIS A 252 19.64 -9.31 -11.40
C HIS A 252 20.27 -7.92 -11.55
N LEU A 253 19.44 -6.88 -11.58
CA LEU A 253 19.92 -5.51 -11.77
C LEU A 253 20.70 -5.06 -10.54
N ALA A 254 22.01 -5.29 -10.60
CA ALA A 254 22.93 -5.00 -9.51
C ALA A 254 23.01 -3.48 -9.25
N PRO A 255 23.06 -3.04 -7.99
CA PRO A 255 23.34 -1.65 -7.67
C PRO A 255 24.71 -1.23 -8.23
N SER A 256 24.80 0.00 -8.72
CA SER A 256 26.04 0.51 -9.34
C SER A 256 27.19 0.61 -8.33
N THR A 257 28.15 -0.31 -8.41
CA THR A 257 29.44 -0.24 -7.71
C THR A 257 30.58 -0.12 -8.71
N ALA A 258 31.36 0.96 -8.62
CA ALA A 258 32.51 1.21 -9.47
C ALA A 258 33.84 0.77 -8.82
N GLN A 259 34.78 0.30 -9.65
CA GLN A 259 36.19 -0.03 -9.36
C GLN A 259 36.48 -1.32 -8.56
N PRO A 260 37.70 -1.88 -8.65
CA PRO A 260 38.34 -2.32 -9.89
C PRO A 260 38.80 -3.80 -9.84
N THR A 261 39.11 -4.38 -10.99
CA THR A 261 39.46 -5.80 -11.18
C THR A 261 40.77 -6.24 -10.51
N GLN A 262 40.74 -7.35 -9.76
CA GLN A 262 41.94 -8.15 -9.46
C GLN A 262 41.70 -9.67 -9.39
N ASN A 263 42.19 -10.36 -10.43
CA ASN A 263 42.67 -11.74 -10.57
C ASN A 263 42.18 -12.92 -9.69
N ARG A 264 41.51 -13.84 -10.40
CA ARG A 264 41.47 -15.32 -10.35
C ARG A 264 42.67 -16.08 -9.73
N ALA A 265 42.36 -17.04 -8.85
CA ALA A 265 42.92 -18.40 -8.68
C ALA A 265 42.11 -19.14 -7.57
N GLU A 266 41.94 -20.46 -7.47
CA GLU A 266 42.11 -21.63 -8.36
C GLU A 266 41.22 -22.80 -7.84
N THR A 267 41.06 -23.87 -8.63
CA THR A 267 40.09 -24.98 -8.41
C THR A 267 40.62 -26.10 -7.48
N HIS A 268 39.75 -26.87 -6.80
CA HIS A 268 39.54 -28.35 -6.92
C HIS A 268 38.67 -28.96 -5.76
N PRO A 269 38.12 -30.20 -5.90
CA PRO A 269 36.84 -30.60 -5.28
C PRO A 269 36.92 -31.68 -4.16
N GLY A 270 35.78 -31.93 -3.48
CA GLY A 270 35.63 -32.98 -2.44
C GLY A 270 34.19 -33.51 -2.25
N ILE A 271 34.07 -34.78 -1.82
CA ILE A 271 32.92 -35.70 -1.98
C ILE A 271 32.74 -36.49 -0.65
N SER A 272 31.56 -36.81 -0.08
CA SER A 272 30.14 -36.66 -0.47
C SER A 272 29.16 -36.64 0.74
N THR A 273 27.85 -36.54 0.45
CA THR A 273 26.70 -37.15 1.18
C THR A 273 26.39 -36.78 2.65
N GLY A 274 25.21 -36.18 2.84
CA GLY A 274 24.42 -36.20 4.09
C GLY A 274 22.98 -35.78 3.75
N GLY A 275 21.99 -36.64 3.97
CA GLY A 275 20.65 -36.46 3.40
C GLY A 275 19.77 -35.45 4.15
N THR A 276 19.03 -34.64 3.39
CA THR A 276 17.97 -33.76 3.91
C THR A 276 16.66 -34.04 3.19
N VAL A 277 15.59 -34.24 3.96
CA VAL A 277 14.22 -34.48 3.47
C VAL A 277 13.76 -33.28 2.63
N SER A 278 13.25 -33.54 1.42
CA SER A 278 12.70 -32.50 0.55
C SER A 278 11.47 -31.83 1.18
N PRO A 279 11.46 -30.49 1.37
CA PRO A 279 10.23 -29.76 1.58
C PRO A 279 9.35 -29.89 0.33
N GLY A 280 8.05 -30.08 0.54
CA GLY A 280 7.09 -30.22 -0.57
C GLY A 280 7.13 -29.00 -1.49
N LYS A 281 7.20 -29.25 -2.80
CA LYS A 281 7.17 -28.27 -3.88
C LYS A 281 5.95 -27.36 -3.72
N ALA A 282 6.16 -26.11 -3.28
CA ALA A 282 5.13 -25.08 -3.29
C ALA A 282 4.89 -24.67 -4.74
N THR A 283 3.89 -25.30 -5.38
CA THR A 283 3.46 -24.93 -6.73
C THR A 283 2.72 -23.59 -6.63
N THR A 284 3.40 -22.49 -6.93
CA THR A 284 2.78 -21.17 -7.06
C THR A 284 1.65 -21.27 -8.08
N SER A 285 0.45 -20.81 -7.72
CA SER A 285 -0.71 -20.96 -8.59
C SER A 285 -0.54 -20.09 -9.83
N PRO A 286 -0.80 -20.57 -11.06
CA PRO A 286 -0.71 -19.78 -12.29
C PRO A 286 -1.76 -18.65 -12.39
N PHE A 287 -2.52 -18.39 -11.31
CA PHE A 287 -3.60 -17.41 -11.18
C PHE A 287 -3.43 -16.48 -9.98
N GLU A 288 -2.25 -16.37 -9.38
CA GLU A 288 -2.03 -15.40 -8.32
C GLU A 288 -2.33 -13.96 -8.82
N THR A 289 -3.27 -13.28 -8.14
CA THR A 289 -3.72 -11.95 -8.55
C THR A 289 -2.62 -10.94 -8.24
N ALA A 290 -2.14 -10.23 -9.25
CA ALA A 290 -1.15 -9.17 -9.07
C ALA A 290 -1.62 -8.16 -8.00
N VAL A 291 -0.70 -7.73 -7.15
CA VAL A 291 -0.96 -6.81 -6.04
C VAL A 291 -0.23 -5.51 -6.28
N LEU A 292 -0.93 -4.39 -6.09
CA LEU A 292 -0.39 -3.05 -6.29
C LEU A 292 0.35 -2.60 -5.03
N THR A 293 1.68 -2.70 -5.06
CA THR A 293 2.55 -2.46 -3.90
C THR A 293 3.10 -1.03 -3.90
N ALA A 294 2.93 -0.30 -2.80
CA ALA A 294 3.34 1.11 -2.67
C ALA A 294 4.74 1.30 -2.05
N TYR A 295 5.57 2.20 -2.62
CA TYR A 295 6.92 2.54 -2.17
C TYR A 295 7.14 4.07 -2.10
N ASP A 296 7.70 4.57 -0.98
CA ASP A 296 8.27 5.93 -0.91
C ASP A 296 9.65 5.90 -1.58
N ILE A 297 9.76 6.54 -2.74
CA ILE A 297 11.02 6.61 -3.50
C ILE A 297 11.72 7.97 -3.35
N SER A 298 11.20 8.85 -2.52
CA SER A 298 11.66 10.24 -2.39
C SER A 298 13.15 10.37 -2.10
N TYR A 299 13.73 9.45 -1.31
CA TYR A 299 15.14 9.52 -0.92
C TYR A 299 16.09 9.53 -2.13
N TRP A 300 15.72 8.84 -3.21
CA TRP A 300 16.51 8.71 -4.44
C TRP A 300 16.19 9.77 -5.50
N ILE A 301 15.20 10.63 -5.24
CA ILE A 301 14.81 11.72 -6.15
C ILE A 301 15.83 12.87 -6.08
N LYS A 302 16.31 13.26 -7.26
CA LYS A 302 17.19 14.39 -7.53
C LYS A 302 16.36 15.51 -8.18
N GLU A 303 16.83 16.74 -8.09
CA GLU A 303 16.25 17.84 -8.85
C GLU A 303 16.38 17.59 -10.37
N GLY A 304 15.36 17.90 -11.15
CA GLY A 304 15.35 17.67 -12.59
C GLY A 304 14.89 16.25 -12.99
N PRO A 305 15.39 15.69 -14.09
CA PRO A 305 15.00 14.35 -14.57
C PRO A 305 15.50 13.22 -13.65
N ASN A 306 14.63 12.25 -13.40
CA ASN A 306 14.89 11.04 -12.63
C ASN A 306 14.45 9.83 -13.43
N ALA A 307 15.31 8.81 -13.53
CA ALA A 307 14.99 7.57 -14.21
C ALA A 307 14.31 6.58 -13.27
N ILE A 308 13.17 6.04 -13.70
CA ILE A 308 12.51 4.87 -13.11
C ILE A 308 12.68 3.72 -14.09
N VAL A 309 13.19 2.58 -13.62
CA VAL A 309 13.39 1.36 -14.40
C VAL A 309 12.78 0.19 -13.66
N ALA A 310 12.05 -0.67 -14.36
CA ALA A 310 11.44 -1.87 -13.81
C ALA A 310 11.76 -3.06 -14.72
N ALA A 311 12.50 -4.04 -14.20
CA ALA A 311 12.68 -5.33 -14.87
C ALA A 311 11.70 -6.35 -14.31
N VAL A 312 10.84 -6.89 -15.17
CA VAL A 312 9.80 -7.87 -14.85
C VAL A 312 10.21 -9.25 -15.39
N ARG A 313 10.08 -10.28 -14.57
CA ARG A 313 10.34 -11.69 -14.90
C ARG A 313 9.14 -12.54 -14.50
N SER A 314 8.54 -13.30 -15.41
CA SER A 314 7.34 -14.11 -15.19
C SER A 314 7.52 -15.50 -15.80
N ASP A 315 7.37 -16.56 -14.99
CA ASP A 315 7.65 -17.93 -15.42
C ASP A 315 6.74 -18.44 -16.55
N HIS A 316 5.53 -17.89 -16.66
CA HIS A 316 4.40 -18.50 -17.41
C HIS A 316 3.55 -17.51 -18.21
N ARG A 317 3.85 -16.21 -18.17
CA ARG A 317 3.06 -15.16 -18.83
C ARG A 317 3.99 -14.14 -19.48
N THR A 318 3.46 -13.39 -20.44
CA THR A 318 4.11 -12.19 -20.97
C THR A 318 4.50 -11.25 -19.83
N ALA A 319 5.76 -10.82 -19.78
CA ALA A 319 6.22 -9.82 -18.85
C ALA A 319 5.44 -8.50 -19.05
N SER A 320 4.64 -8.14 -18.05
CA SER A 320 3.70 -7.03 -18.09
C SER A 320 3.79 -6.22 -16.80
N LEU A 321 3.71 -4.90 -16.92
CA LEU A 321 3.86 -3.95 -15.83
C LEU A 321 2.63 -3.05 -15.72
N PHE A 322 2.22 -2.74 -14.50
CA PHE A 322 1.33 -1.63 -14.19
C PHE A 322 2.00 -0.78 -13.11
N ALA A 323 2.08 0.53 -13.31
CA ALA A 323 2.55 1.43 -12.27
C ALA A 323 1.81 2.77 -12.32
N ASN A 324 1.56 3.34 -11.14
CA ASN A 324 1.06 4.69 -10.97
C ASN A 324 1.76 5.36 -9.80
N GLY A 325 1.93 6.67 -9.85
CA GLY A 325 2.65 7.39 -8.81
C GLY A 325 2.37 8.88 -8.84
N PHE A 326 2.92 9.56 -7.85
CA PHE A 326 2.73 10.99 -7.68
C PHE A 326 3.92 11.66 -7.01
N LEU A 327 4.09 12.95 -7.32
CA LEU A 327 4.98 13.88 -6.64
C LEU A 327 4.14 14.96 -5.96
N VAL A 328 4.46 15.29 -4.71
CA VAL A 328 3.90 16.43 -3.98
C VAL A 328 4.77 17.66 -4.23
N ARG A 329 4.19 18.76 -4.71
CA ARG A 329 4.88 20.04 -4.89
C ARG A 329 4.85 20.88 -3.62
N GLU A 330 5.73 21.88 -3.53
CA GLU A 330 5.83 22.80 -2.38
C GLU A 330 4.52 23.54 -2.08
N ASN A 331 3.69 23.80 -3.10
CA ASN A 331 2.37 24.41 -2.96
C ASN A 331 1.25 23.40 -2.62
N GLY A 332 1.59 22.16 -2.26
CA GLY A 332 0.65 21.06 -2.00
C GLY A 332 0.01 20.43 -3.24
N SER A 333 0.25 20.96 -4.45
CA SER A 333 -0.33 20.39 -5.68
C SER A 333 0.36 19.07 -6.08
N ILE A 334 -0.42 18.16 -6.66
CA ILE A 334 0.03 16.81 -7.01
C ILE A 334 0.31 16.70 -8.50
N ARG A 335 1.52 16.23 -8.87
CA ARG A 335 1.85 15.80 -10.24
C ARG A 335 1.84 14.28 -10.30
N ARG A 336 0.99 13.71 -11.13
CA ARG A 336 0.90 12.25 -11.34
C ARG A 336 1.83 11.77 -12.46
N PHE A 337 2.20 10.50 -12.41
CA PHE A 337 2.80 9.72 -13.51
C PHE A 337 2.24 8.30 -13.48
N GLU A 338 2.19 7.63 -14.62
CA GLU A 338 1.57 6.31 -14.76
C GLU A 338 2.15 5.53 -15.95
N THR A 339 1.92 4.22 -16.01
CA THR A 339 2.27 3.39 -17.16
C THR A 339 1.34 3.65 -18.32
N ASP A 340 1.93 3.97 -19.46
CA ASP A 340 1.26 4.25 -20.73
C ASP A 340 2.23 3.94 -21.89
N SER A 341 1.79 4.18 -23.12
CA SER A 341 2.61 4.01 -24.33
C SER A 341 3.78 5.01 -24.46
N SER A 342 3.99 5.94 -23.52
CA SER A 342 5.20 6.78 -23.48
C SER A 342 6.39 6.07 -22.84
N TRP A 343 6.16 5.00 -22.07
CA TRP A 343 7.24 4.20 -21.47
C TRP A 343 8.09 3.54 -22.55
N GLU A 344 9.37 3.39 -22.23
CA GLU A 344 10.38 2.79 -23.09
C GLU A 344 10.66 1.35 -22.68
N THR A 345 10.87 0.49 -23.67
CA THR A 345 11.09 -0.94 -23.51
C THR A 345 12.30 -1.39 -24.32
N GLY A 346 13.03 -2.36 -23.77
CA GLY A 346 14.18 -2.97 -24.42
C GLY A 346 15.25 -3.35 -23.41
N ASP A 347 16.13 -4.26 -23.82
CA ASP A 347 17.30 -4.63 -23.03
C ASP A 347 18.13 -3.38 -22.74
N HIS A 348 18.60 -3.23 -21.50
CA HIS A 348 19.68 -2.30 -21.17
C HIS A 348 20.96 -3.14 -21.02
N PRO A 349 21.77 -3.32 -22.08
CA PRO A 349 22.99 -4.08 -21.96
C PRO A 349 23.99 -3.27 -21.14
N LEU A 350 24.73 -3.96 -20.28
CA LEU A 350 25.95 -3.45 -19.68
C LEU A 350 27.01 -3.22 -20.78
N GLY A 351 26.95 -2.09 -21.48
CA GLY A 351 28.01 -1.58 -22.36
C GLY A 351 27.62 -1.24 -23.80
N HIS A 352 27.91 0.01 -24.18
CA HIS A 352 28.35 0.48 -25.51
C HIS A 352 27.62 0.09 -26.81
N GLN A 353 26.41 -0.46 -26.79
CA GLN A 353 25.50 -0.42 -27.93
C GLN A 353 24.25 0.40 -27.60
N LEU A 354 23.81 1.25 -28.54
CA LEU A 354 22.46 1.83 -28.47
C LEU A 354 21.47 0.69 -28.67
N ALA A 355 20.90 0.20 -27.58
CA ALA A 355 19.73 -0.66 -27.64
C ALA A 355 18.60 0.07 -28.38
N GLN A 356 17.87 -0.65 -29.21
CA GLN A 356 16.67 -0.12 -29.85
C GLN A 356 15.57 -0.01 -28.77
N SER A 357 15.41 1.20 -28.22
CA SER A 357 14.31 1.53 -27.34
C SER A 357 13.00 1.55 -28.14
N HIS A 358 12.07 0.68 -27.78
CA HIS A 358 10.73 0.59 -28.35
C HIS A 358 9.71 1.17 -27.38
N ARG A 359 8.61 1.77 -27.86
CA ARG A 359 7.53 2.22 -26.98
C ARG A 359 6.76 1.01 -26.44
N ALA A 360 6.31 1.12 -25.19
CA ALA A 360 5.50 0.09 -24.56
C ALA A 360 4.10 0.00 -25.20
N ILE A 361 3.53 -1.21 -25.25
CA ILE A 361 2.18 -1.48 -25.76
C ILE A 361 1.20 -1.52 -24.58
N GLU A 362 0.15 -0.70 -24.63
CA GLU A 362 -0.93 -0.70 -23.63
C GLU A 362 -1.90 -1.88 -23.87
N LEU A 363 -2.11 -2.71 -22.85
CA LEU A 363 -2.98 -3.88 -22.86
C LEU A 363 -4.38 -3.61 -22.28
N GLY A 364 -4.51 -2.64 -21.38
CA GLY A 364 -5.77 -2.26 -20.74
C GLY A 364 -5.57 -1.48 -19.46
N LYS A 365 -6.62 -0.80 -18.98
CA LYS A 365 -6.60 -0.04 -17.71
C LYS A 365 -6.78 -0.97 -16.49
N ASP A 366 -6.51 -0.48 -15.29
CA ASP A 366 -6.93 -1.14 -14.03
C ASP A 366 -8.44 -1.47 -14.10
N GLY A 367 -8.83 -2.65 -13.63
CA GLY A 367 -10.18 -3.21 -13.84
C GLY A 367 -10.32 -4.10 -15.08
N SER A 368 -9.42 -4.03 -16.06
CA SER A 368 -9.50 -4.82 -17.29
C SER A 368 -9.12 -6.29 -17.07
N ALA A 369 -9.74 -7.20 -17.83
CA ALA A 369 -9.30 -8.59 -17.90
C ALA A 369 -7.87 -8.70 -18.50
N PRO A 370 -7.05 -9.68 -18.10
CA PRO A 370 -7.33 -10.74 -17.13
C PRO A 370 -7.12 -10.36 -15.65
N TRP A 371 -6.65 -9.15 -15.34
CA TRP A 371 -6.21 -8.77 -13.98
C TRP A 371 -7.35 -8.33 -13.06
N GLY A 372 -8.40 -7.69 -13.61
CA GLY A 372 -9.44 -7.06 -12.81
C GLY A 372 -8.94 -5.83 -12.06
N TYR A 373 -9.64 -5.43 -11.00
CA TYR A 373 -9.21 -4.30 -10.16
C TYR A 373 -8.08 -4.73 -9.22
N LEU A 374 -6.92 -4.11 -9.38
CA LEU A 374 -5.74 -4.35 -8.57
C LEU A 374 -6.02 -4.04 -7.09
N PRO A 375 -5.85 -5.02 -6.18
CA PRO A 375 -5.90 -4.73 -4.76
C PRO A 375 -4.60 -4.05 -4.33
N GLN A 376 -4.70 -3.12 -3.38
CA GLN A 376 -3.53 -2.42 -2.88
C GLN A 376 -2.90 -3.17 -1.69
N ASP A 377 -1.58 -3.13 -1.61
CA ASP A 377 -0.83 -3.44 -0.41
C ASP A 377 0.25 -2.36 -0.19
N LEU A 378 0.59 -2.10 1.05
CA LEU A 378 1.60 -1.11 1.42
C LEU A 378 2.90 -1.87 1.63
N ALA A 379 3.98 -1.49 0.94
CA ALA A 379 5.26 -2.13 1.19
C ALA A 379 5.63 -1.96 2.67
N ARG A 380 6.23 -3.01 3.25
CA ARG A 380 6.86 -2.91 4.56
C ARG A 380 7.92 -1.79 4.53
N PRO A 381 8.16 -1.09 5.65
CA PRO A 381 9.23 -0.11 5.74
C PRO A 381 10.54 -0.71 5.21
N MET A 382 11.20 -0.01 4.28
CA MET A 382 12.39 -0.55 3.62
C MET A 382 13.51 -0.79 4.62
N ASP A 383 14.18 -1.94 4.50
CA ASP A 383 15.38 -2.21 5.28
C ASP A 383 16.48 -1.21 4.89
N SER A 384 16.94 -0.43 5.87
CA SER A 384 17.99 0.57 5.70
C SER A 384 19.40 0.02 5.94
N SER A 385 19.56 -1.30 6.06
CA SER A 385 20.86 -1.97 6.22
C SER A 385 21.91 -1.58 5.16
N GLY A 386 21.50 -1.28 3.92
CA GLY A 386 22.39 -0.81 2.85
C GLY A 386 22.95 0.62 3.02
N PHE A 387 22.38 1.45 3.90
CA PHE A 387 22.69 2.87 4.03
C PHE A 387 24.09 3.14 4.63
N ALA A 388 24.63 2.19 5.41
CA ALA A 388 25.96 2.30 6.03
C ALA A 388 27.11 2.42 5.01
N THR A 389 26.90 2.00 3.76
CA THR A 389 27.92 1.94 2.70
C THR A 389 28.15 3.27 2.00
N LEU A 390 27.18 4.19 2.02
CA LEU A 390 27.24 5.48 1.31
C LEU A 390 27.91 6.60 2.12
N ALA A 391 28.12 6.43 3.42
CA ALA A 391 28.72 7.44 4.29
C ALA A 391 30.27 7.49 4.25
N LYS A 392 30.89 6.98 3.17
CA LYS A 392 32.36 6.81 3.04
C LYS A 392 32.95 7.19 1.66
N SER A 393 32.18 7.78 0.76
CA SER A 393 32.67 8.33 -0.53
C SER A 393 32.77 9.85 -0.48
#